data_AF-A0A2V3JNK6-F1
#
_entry.id   AF-A0A2V3JNK6-F1
#
_cell.length_a   1.000
_cell.length_b   1.000
_cell.length_c   1.000
_cell.angle_alpha   90.00
_cell.angle_beta   90.00
_cell.angle_gamma   90.00
#
_symmetry.space_group_name_H-M   'P 1'
#
loop_
_entity.id
_entity.type
_entity.pdbx_description
1 polymer ?
#
loop_
_entity_poly.entity_id
_entity_poly.type
_entity_poly.pdbx_seq_one_letter_code
_entity_poly.pdbx_strand_id
1 'polypeptide(L)'
;MRGQALAPLLNNSLDQSHGERMQKYRAQSIKKHGRNLSLFVTSSFFPSVSLTGSRCELNCKHCEGRLLSRLIPTESPERLEEVARRIARGGAIGMLVTGGCDANGKVPTATVAESIRRIKQETDLIIIAHTGFITPDEACALADSGLDGIAFDVVGDAGTIQRVYGINANREDYTSHRHNLSFFKPLKP
;
A
#
# COMPACT_ATOMS: atom_id res chain seq x y z
N MET A 1 31.95 -8.27 13.90
CA MET A 1 32.01 -9.65 13.34
C MET A 1 30.79 -10.49 13.74
N ARG A 2 29.55 -10.10 13.36
CA ARG A 2 28.32 -10.88 13.65
C ARG A 2 27.35 -10.91 12.47
N GLY A 3 27.88 -11.13 11.27
CA GLY A 3 27.07 -11.25 10.03
C GLY A 3 27.28 -12.55 9.25
N GLN A 4 28.33 -13.33 9.57
CA GLN A 4 28.69 -14.54 8.81
C GLN A 4 28.01 -15.82 9.33
N ALA A 5 27.48 -15.83 10.55
CA ALA A 5 26.93 -17.03 11.17
C ALA A 5 25.46 -17.34 10.80
N LEU A 6 24.73 -16.42 10.16
CA LEU A 6 23.31 -16.60 9.79
C LEU A 6 23.08 -16.99 8.33
N ALA A 7 24.09 -16.83 7.45
CA ALA A 7 23.98 -17.15 6.03
C ALA A 7 23.71 -18.65 5.75
N PRO A 8 24.33 -19.62 6.45
CA PRO A 8 24.12 -21.04 6.16
C PRO A 8 22.72 -21.54 6.55
N LEU A 9 22.11 -20.94 7.59
CA LEU A 9 20.81 -21.35 8.11
C LEU A 9 19.64 -20.90 7.20
N LEU A 10 19.81 -19.80 6.47
CA LEU A 10 18.83 -19.31 5.49
C LEU A 10 18.96 -20.00 4.12
N ASN A 11 20.14 -20.53 3.79
CA ASN A 11 20.40 -21.17 2.50
C ASN A 11 19.73 -22.53 2.31
N ASN A 12 19.28 -23.18 3.39
CA ASN A 12 18.59 -24.48 3.32
C ASN A 12 17.06 -24.37 3.46
N SER A 13 16.51 -23.18 3.74
CA SER A 13 15.05 -22.99 3.92
C SER A 13 14.33 -22.49 2.67
N LEU A 14 15.07 -21.96 1.69
CA LEU A 14 14.53 -21.45 0.43
C LEU A 14 15.14 -22.27 -0.69
N ASP A 15 14.29 -22.78 -1.59
CA ASP A 15 14.74 -23.43 -2.81
C ASP A 15 15.78 -22.55 -3.53
N GLN A 16 16.90 -23.16 -3.91
CA GLN A 16 18.06 -22.49 -4.48
C GLN A 16 17.68 -21.62 -5.69
N SER A 17 16.72 -22.08 -6.50
CA SER A 17 16.20 -21.33 -7.65
C SER A 17 15.52 -20.01 -7.25
N HIS A 18 14.84 -19.99 -6.09
CA HIS A 18 14.23 -18.79 -5.53
C HIS A 18 15.27 -17.82 -5.00
N GLY A 19 16.32 -18.32 -4.35
CA GLY A 19 17.45 -17.53 -3.87
C GLY A 19 18.12 -16.73 -5.00
N GLU A 20 18.39 -17.38 -6.13
CA GLU A 20 18.99 -16.74 -7.30
C GLU A 20 18.08 -15.67 -7.91
N ARG A 21 16.78 -15.95 -8.04
CA ARG A 21 15.79 -14.96 -8.51
C ARG A 21 15.75 -13.73 -7.61
N MET A 22 15.70 -13.92 -6.29
CA MET A 22 15.68 -12.84 -5.32
C MET A 22 16.94 -11.95 -5.42
N GLN A 23 18.12 -12.56 -5.54
CA GLN A 23 19.37 -11.81 -5.73
C GLN A 23 19.37 -11.01 -7.04
N LYS A 24 18.90 -11.61 -8.15
CA LYS A 24 18.77 -10.93 -9.44
C LYS A 24 17.84 -9.72 -9.36
N TYR A 25 16.64 -9.87 -8.80
CA TYR A 25 15.70 -8.76 -8.65
C TYR A 25 16.23 -7.69 -7.69
N ARG A 26 16.92 -8.08 -6.62
CA ARG A 26 17.55 -7.14 -5.70
C ARG A 26 18.63 -6.31 -6.40
N ALA A 27 19.49 -6.92 -7.21
CA ALA A 27 20.50 -6.22 -7.99
C ALA A 27 19.88 -5.23 -8.97
N GLN A 28 18.80 -5.61 -9.66
CA GLN A 28 18.06 -4.72 -10.56
C GLN A 28 17.41 -3.54 -9.81
N SER A 29 16.81 -3.80 -8.65
CA SER A 29 16.24 -2.77 -7.77
C SER A 29 17.31 -1.77 -7.33
N ILE A 30 18.47 -2.24 -6.88
CA ILE A 30 19.60 -1.36 -6.49
C ILE A 30 20.09 -0.53 -7.67
N LYS A 31 20.23 -1.13 -8.85
CA LYS A 31 20.65 -0.41 -10.06
C LYS A 31 19.68 0.70 -10.44
N LYS A 32 18.38 0.48 -10.25
CA LYS A 32 17.33 1.43 -10.68
C LYS A 32 16.97 2.47 -9.61
N HIS A 33 17.00 2.11 -8.33
CA HIS A 33 16.47 2.91 -7.23
C HIS A 33 17.52 3.25 -6.15
N GLY A 34 18.75 2.77 -6.31
CA GLY A 34 19.81 2.95 -5.31
C GLY A 34 19.63 2.05 -4.09
N ARG A 35 20.37 2.36 -3.01
CA ARG A 35 20.35 1.62 -1.74
C ARG A 35 19.59 2.37 -0.65
N ASN A 36 18.49 3.02 -1.02
CA ASN A 36 17.64 3.74 -0.09
C ASN A 36 16.51 2.81 0.42
N LEU A 37 16.17 2.93 1.70
CA LEU A 37 15.06 2.22 2.32
C LEU A 37 14.30 3.19 3.21
N SER A 38 13.08 3.53 2.80
CA SER A 38 12.14 4.30 3.61
C SER A 38 11.27 3.32 4.41
N LEU A 39 11.13 3.55 5.71
CA LEU A 39 10.34 2.70 6.61
C LEU A 39 9.17 3.52 7.16
N PHE A 40 7.96 3.08 6.83
CA PHE A 40 6.72 3.66 7.35
C PHE A 40 6.12 2.67 8.35
N VAL A 41 6.21 2.99 9.64
CA VAL A 41 5.76 2.10 10.72
C VAL A 41 4.49 2.65 11.31
N THR A 42 3.43 1.83 11.30
CA THR A 42 2.14 2.17 11.90
C THR A 42 2.34 2.58 13.36
N SER A 43 2.08 3.86 13.64
CA SER A 43 2.36 4.52 14.92
C SER A 43 1.60 5.85 14.97
N SER A 44 1.80 6.64 16.04
CA SER A 44 1.32 8.03 16.07
C SER A 44 1.97 8.91 15.00
N PHE A 45 3.16 8.54 14.49
CA PHE A 45 3.85 9.27 13.44
C PHE A 45 3.34 8.93 12.04
N PHE A 46 2.83 7.71 11.85
CA PHE A 46 2.27 7.25 10.58
C PHE A 46 0.98 6.44 10.81
N PRO A 47 -0.11 7.08 11.28
CA PRO A 47 -1.36 6.40 11.54
C PRO A 47 -2.02 5.92 10.25
N SER A 48 -2.89 4.92 10.38
CA SER A 48 -3.69 4.39 9.29
C SER A 48 -5.15 4.82 9.45
N VAL A 49 -5.73 5.36 8.39
CA VAL A 49 -7.12 5.83 8.33
C VAL A 49 -7.93 4.94 7.39
N SER A 50 -9.18 4.66 7.75
CA SER A 50 -10.07 3.77 6.99
C SER A 50 -11.22 4.53 6.36
N LEU A 51 -11.27 4.52 5.02
CA LEU A 51 -12.35 5.12 4.23
C LEU A 51 -13.70 4.40 4.37
N THR A 52 -13.69 3.15 4.82
CA THR A 52 -14.91 2.34 4.96
C THR A 52 -15.26 2.01 6.41
N GLY A 53 -14.55 2.64 7.36
CA GLY A 53 -14.63 2.27 8.78
C GLY A 53 -14.22 0.80 8.96
N SER A 54 -15.11 -0.03 9.49
CA SER A 54 -14.91 -1.48 9.65
C SER A 54 -15.48 -2.34 8.52
N ARG A 55 -16.12 -1.75 7.50
CA ARG A 55 -16.78 -2.50 6.42
C ARG A 55 -15.78 -3.02 5.40
N CYS A 56 -15.91 -4.28 5.02
CA CYS A 56 -15.17 -4.95 3.95
C CYS A 56 -16.08 -6.02 3.31
N GLU A 57 -16.29 -5.96 2.00
CA GLU A 57 -17.15 -6.90 1.28
C GLU A 57 -16.47 -8.27 1.10
N LEU A 58 -15.16 -8.29 0.91
CA LEU A 58 -14.42 -9.56 0.74
C LEU A 58 -14.44 -10.43 1.99
N ASN A 59 -14.38 -9.79 3.17
CA ASN A 59 -14.23 -10.43 4.47
C ASN A 59 -13.28 -11.65 4.46
N CYS A 60 -12.15 -11.48 3.78
CA CYS A 60 -11.31 -12.57 3.33
C CYS A 60 -10.50 -13.21 4.47
N LYS A 61 -9.93 -14.39 4.24
CA LYS A 61 -9.16 -15.13 5.26
C LYS A 61 -7.85 -14.46 5.67
N HIS A 62 -7.44 -13.40 4.96
CA HIS A 62 -6.24 -12.64 5.30
C HIS A 62 -6.38 -11.91 6.63
N CYS A 63 -7.48 -11.16 6.83
CA CYS A 63 -7.69 -10.37 8.04
C CYS A 63 -9.08 -10.52 8.65
N GLU A 64 -10.04 -11.14 7.95
CA GLU A 64 -11.43 -11.30 8.39
C GLU A 64 -12.07 -9.98 8.85
N GLY A 65 -11.69 -8.85 8.22
CA GLY A 65 -12.12 -7.51 8.60
C GLY A 65 -11.55 -6.98 9.93
N ARG A 66 -10.83 -7.81 10.70
CA ARG A 66 -10.33 -7.46 12.05
C ARG A 66 -9.32 -6.32 12.02
N LEU A 67 -8.51 -6.21 10.96
CA LEU A 67 -7.55 -5.12 10.79
C LEU A 67 -8.22 -3.76 10.83
N LEU A 68 -9.39 -3.63 10.18
CA LEU A 68 -10.10 -2.36 10.01
C LEU A 68 -10.58 -1.78 11.35
N SER A 69 -10.90 -2.64 12.32
CA SER A 69 -11.33 -2.22 13.66
C SER A 69 -10.30 -1.40 14.45
N ARG A 70 -9.02 -1.44 14.04
CA ARG A 70 -7.92 -0.73 14.69
C ARG A 70 -7.54 0.58 13.99
N LEU A 71 -8.16 0.86 12.84
CA LEU A 71 -7.86 2.02 12.03
C LEU A 71 -8.73 3.20 12.44
N ILE A 72 -8.27 4.42 12.17
CA ILE A 72 -9.06 5.63 12.44
C ILE A 72 -10.13 5.76 11.35
N PRO A 73 -11.44 5.73 11.67
CA PRO A 73 -12.48 5.81 10.66
C PRO A 73 -12.58 7.22 10.04
N THR A 74 -12.64 7.26 8.71
CA THR A 74 -12.75 8.46 7.88
C THR A 74 -13.73 8.21 6.72
N GLU A 75 -14.98 7.91 7.06
CA GLU A 75 -16.01 7.45 6.10
C GLU A 75 -16.60 8.55 5.21
N SER A 76 -16.12 9.78 5.33
CA SER A 76 -16.46 10.89 4.44
C SER A 76 -15.21 11.71 4.07
N PRO A 77 -15.22 12.39 2.92
CA PRO A 77 -14.16 13.31 2.51
C PRO A 77 -13.81 14.34 3.59
N GLU A 78 -14.83 14.96 4.21
CA GLU A 78 -14.66 15.99 5.23
C GLU A 78 -14.00 15.42 6.48
N ARG A 79 -14.39 14.19 6.86
CA ARG A 79 -13.81 13.50 8.01
C ARG A 79 -12.36 13.12 7.76
N LEU A 80 -12.01 12.71 6.54
CA LEU A 80 -10.63 12.44 6.15
C LEU A 80 -9.77 13.70 6.30
N GLU A 81 -10.23 14.83 5.77
CA GLU A 81 -9.53 16.12 5.87
C GLU A 81 -9.38 16.60 7.33
N GLU A 82 -10.44 16.49 8.14
CA GLU A 82 -10.40 16.81 9.56
C GLU A 82 -9.37 15.96 10.32
N VAL A 83 -9.39 14.64 10.09
CA VAL A 83 -8.45 13.71 10.73
C VAL A 83 -7.03 14.01 10.28
N ALA A 84 -6.78 14.26 8.99
CA ALA A 84 -5.47 14.62 8.46
C ALA A 84 -4.91 15.89 9.12
N ARG A 85 -5.71 16.97 9.19
CA ARG A 85 -5.33 18.20 9.91
C ARG A 85 -5.02 17.93 11.38
N ARG A 86 -5.82 17.09 12.04
CA ARG A 86 -5.61 16.74 13.45
C ARG A 86 -4.30 15.99 13.68
N ILE A 87 -4.00 14.98 12.87
CA ILE A 87 -2.76 14.19 13.03
C ILE A 87 -1.53 15.02 12.64
N ALA A 88 -1.62 15.89 11.62
CA ALA A 88 -0.56 16.81 11.25
C ALA A 88 -0.21 17.75 12.42
N ARG A 89 -1.22 18.38 13.05
CA ARG A 89 -1.03 19.19 14.27
C ARG A 89 -0.48 18.38 15.44
N GLY A 90 -0.74 17.08 15.48
CA GLY A 90 -0.18 16.14 16.46
C GLY A 90 1.26 15.72 16.19
N GLY A 91 1.90 16.22 15.13
CA GLY A 91 3.29 15.90 14.77
C GLY A 91 3.45 14.61 13.96
N ALA A 92 2.38 14.10 13.34
CA ALA A 92 2.51 12.99 12.40
C ALA A 92 3.33 13.41 11.17
N ILE A 93 4.18 12.51 10.68
CA ILE A 93 4.99 12.72 9.47
C ILE A 93 4.22 12.31 8.21
N GLY A 94 3.20 11.47 8.36
CA GLY A 94 2.41 10.98 7.25
C GLY A 94 1.25 10.13 7.71
N MET A 95 0.54 9.52 6.76
CA MET A 95 -0.57 8.62 7.03
C MET A 95 -0.76 7.59 5.91
N LEU A 96 -1.31 6.44 6.28
CA LEU A 96 -1.80 5.44 5.33
C LEU A 96 -3.31 5.61 5.14
N VAL A 97 -3.74 5.98 3.94
CA VAL A 97 -5.15 5.94 3.53
C VAL A 97 -5.47 4.53 3.06
N THR A 98 -6.40 3.86 3.70
CA THR A 98 -6.79 2.49 3.36
C THR A 98 -8.29 2.29 3.64
N GLY A 99 -8.76 1.05 3.63
CA GLY A 99 -10.13 0.67 3.95
C GLY A 99 -10.35 -0.80 3.66
N GLY A 100 -11.57 -1.24 3.87
CA GLY A 100 -12.02 -2.54 3.38
C GLY A 100 -12.19 -2.52 1.87
N CYS A 101 -12.01 -3.70 1.29
CA CYS A 101 -12.16 -3.91 -0.14
C CYS A 101 -13.62 -4.16 -0.51
N ASP A 102 -14.00 -3.73 -1.70
CA ASP A 102 -15.18 -4.19 -2.42
C ASP A 102 -15.02 -5.64 -2.92
N ALA A 103 -16.06 -6.19 -3.55
CA ALA A 103 -16.05 -7.54 -4.12
C ALA A 103 -14.92 -7.81 -5.14
N ASN A 104 -14.31 -6.77 -5.72
CA ASN A 104 -13.20 -6.86 -6.67
C ASN A 104 -11.82 -6.69 -6.02
N GLY A 105 -11.76 -6.56 -4.69
CA GLY A 105 -10.50 -6.38 -3.97
C GLY A 105 -9.97 -4.96 -3.98
N LYS A 106 -10.82 -3.97 -4.20
CA LYS A 106 -10.43 -2.56 -4.30
C LYS A 106 -10.94 -1.74 -3.13
N VAL A 107 -10.11 -0.80 -2.68
CA VAL A 107 -10.46 0.22 -1.68
C VAL A 107 -10.91 1.49 -2.42
N PRO A 108 -11.94 2.23 -1.96
CA PRO A 108 -12.49 3.39 -2.66
C PRO A 108 -11.60 4.65 -2.56
N THR A 109 -10.27 4.51 -2.69
CA THR A 109 -9.30 5.61 -2.52
C THR A 109 -9.44 6.70 -3.58
N ALA A 110 -9.77 6.35 -4.82
CA ALA A 110 -9.95 7.32 -5.89
C ALA A 110 -11.11 8.31 -5.60
N THR A 111 -12.09 7.91 -4.79
CA THR A 111 -13.24 8.77 -4.42
C THR A 111 -12.83 9.95 -3.54
N VAL A 112 -11.66 9.88 -2.88
CA VAL A 112 -11.13 10.93 -2.00
C VAL A 112 -9.91 11.65 -2.61
N ALA A 113 -9.67 11.53 -3.92
CA ALA A 113 -8.55 12.19 -4.59
C ALA A 113 -8.56 13.73 -4.39
N GLU A 114 -9.75 14.36 -4.43
CA GLU A 114 -9.86 15.81 -4.14
C GLU A 114 -9.48 16.14 -2.68
N SER A 115 -9.91 15.34 -1.70
CA SER A 115 -9.51 15.53 -0.31
C SER A 115 -8.02 15.33 -0.11
N ILE A 116 -7.40 14.36 -0.77
CA ILE A 116 -5.94 14.18 -0.75
C ILE A 116 -5.26 15.46 -1.26
N ARG A 117 -5.73 16.02 -2.39
CA ARG A 117 -5.21 17.28 -2.95
C ARG A 117 -5.27 18.42 -1.92
N ARG A 118 -6.41 18.59 -1.25
CA ARG A 118 -6.59 19.62 -0.22
C ARG A 118 -5.67 19.41 0.98
N ILE A 119 -5.55 18.17 1.46
CA ILE A 119 -4.64 17.84 2.56
C ILE A 119 -3.19 18.16 2.21
N LYS A 120 -2.75 17.88 0.98
CA LYS A 120 -1.40 18.21 0.49
C LYS A 120 -1.17 19.72 0.33
N GLN A 121 -2.22 20.52 0.18
CA GLN A 121 -2.13 21.99 0.16
C GLN A 121 -2.06 22.59 1.56
N GLU A 122 -2.60 21.90 2.57
CA GLU A 122 -2.71 22.40 3.94
C GLU A 122 -1.66 21.82 4.90
N THR A 123 -1.02 20.71 4.53
CA THR A 123 -0.10 19.95 5.40
C THR A 123 1.06 19.36 4.62
N ASP A 124 2.17 19.10 5.32
CA ASP A 124 3.36 18.41 4.79
C ASP A 124 3.30 16.88 4.96
N LEU A 125 2.11 16.31 5.26
CA LEU A 125 1.97 14.88 5.47
C LEU A 125 2.39 14.09 4.23
N ILE A 126 3.18 13.05 4.44
CA ILE A 126 3.38 11.98 3.45
C ILE A 126 2.14 11.11 3.43
N ILE A 127 1.44 11.04 2.30
CA ILE A 127 0.21 10.26 2.15
C ILE A 127 0.50 9.07 1.24
N ILE A 128 0.38 7.87 1.81
CA ILE A 128 0.42 6.61 1.06
C ILE A 128 -1.00 6.04 1.05
N ALA A 129 -1.45 5.47 -0.07
CA ALA A 129 -2.76 4.83 -0.15
C ALA A 129 -2.64 3.34 -0.45
N HIS A 130 -3.38 2.51 0.29
CA HIS A 130 -3.67 1.14 -0.12
C HIS A 130 -4.94 1.12 -0.96
N THR A 131 -4.81 0.69 -2.22
CA THR A 131 -5.87 0.88 -3.22
C THR A 131 -6.50 -0.42 -3.68
N GLY A 132 -5.78 -1.54 -3.62
CA GLY A 132 -6.11 -2.71 -4.43
C GLY A 132 -5.93 -2.43 -5.93
N PHE A 133 -6.64 -3.17 -6.78
CA PHE A 133 -6.59 -3.01 -8.23
C PHE A 133 -7.33 -1.73 -8.66
N ILE A 134 -6.60 -0.77 -9.24
CA ILE A 134 -7.14 0.49 -9.77
C ILE A 134 -7.09 0.56 -11.30
N THR A 135 -8.04 1.28 -11.88
CA THR A 135 -8.06 1.57 -13.32
C THR A 135 -7.03 2.65 -13.70
N PRO A 136 -6.73 2.85 -15.00
CA PRO A 136 -5.87 3.94 -15.44
C PRO A 136 -6.37 5.33 -15.00
N ASP A 137 -7.68 5.58 -15.11
CA ASP A 137 -8.28 6.88 -14.74
C ASP A 137 -8.14 7.15 -13.24
N GLU A 138 -8.31 6.11 -12.42
CA GLU A 138 -8.15 6.19 -10.97
C GLU A 138 -6.70 6.41 -10.56
N ALA A 139 -5.78 5.73 -11.23
CA ALA A 139 -4.36 5.95 -11.04
C ALA A 139 -3.96 7.38 -11.42
N CYS A 140 -4.53 7.92 -12.50
CA CYS A 140 -4.31 9.30 -12.92
C CYS A 140 -4.86 10.29 -11.88
N ALA A 141 -6.10 10.12 -11.43
CA ALA A 141 -6.71 10.98 -10.41
C ALA A 141 -5.94 10.97 -9.08
N LEU A 142 -5.46 9.81 -8.65
CA LEU A 142 -4.63 9.68 -7.45
C LEU A 142 -3.24 10.30 -7.64
N ALA A 143 -2.60 10.13 -8.79
CA ALA A 143 -1.33 10.79 -9.08
C ALA A 143 -1.47 12.33 -9.11
N ASP A 144 -2.53 12.84 -9.76
CA ASP A 144 -2.82 14.27 -9.86
C ASP A 144 -3.21 14.90 -8.52
N SER A 145 -3.70 14.10 -7.57
CA SER A 145 -3.98 14.57 -6.20
C SER A 145 -2.73 14.90 -5.39
N GLY A 146 -1.54 14.49 -5.85
CA GLY A 146 -0.29 14.63 -5.10
C GLY A 146 -0.08 13.54 -4.05
N LEU A 147 -0.76 12.40 -4.20
CA LEU A 147 -0.51 11.19 -3.40
C LEU A 147 0.95 10.75 -3.55
N ASP A 148 1.63 10.52 -2.42
CA ASP A 148 3.06 10.27 -2.41
C ASP A 148 3.42 8.82 -2.75
N GLY A 149 2.53 7.87 -2.47
CA GLY A 149 2.79 6.45 -2.79
C GLY A 149 1.56 5.55 -2.77
N ILE A 150 1.72 4.39 -3.42
CA ILE A 150 0.72 3.32 -3.44
C ILE A 150 1.28 2.10 -2.71
N ALA A 151 0.51 1.57 -1.76
CA ALA A 151 0.74 0.31 -1.10
C ALA A 151 -0.15 -0.76 -1.74
N PHE A 152 0.44 -1.76 -2.39
CA PHE A 152 -0.31 -2.78 -3.09
C PHE A 152 0.27 -4.17 -2.83
N ASP A 153 -0.62 -5.11 -2.50
CA ASP A 153 -0.25 -6.48 -2.14
C ASP A 153 -0.07 -7.32 -3.41
N VAL A 154 1.15 -7.83 -3.62
CA VAL A 154 1.47 -8.72 -4.74
C VAL A 154 1.50 -10.16 -4.26
N VAL A 155 0.56 -10.98 -4.74
CA VAL A 155 0.47 -12.41 -4.43
C VAL A 155 0.82 -13.20 -5.69
N GLY A 156 1.85 -14.05 -5.61
CA GLY A 156 2.43 -14.73 -6.77
C GLY A 156 1.72 -16.02 -7.22
N ASP A 157 0.69 -16.47 -6.51
CA ASP A 157 -0.02 -17.72 -6.79
C ASP A 157 -1.53 -17.49 -6.88
N ALA A 158 -2.11 -17.69 -8.07
CA ALA A 158 -3.54 -17.49 -8.33
C ALA A 158 -4.43 -18.35 -7.43
N GLY A 159 -4.00 -19.58 -7.13
CA GLY A 159 -4.73 -20.44 -6.19
C GLY A 159 -4.80 -19.85 -4.78
N THR A 160 -3.71 -19.24 -4.31
CA THR A 160 -3.65 -18.56 -3.01
C THR A 160 -4.54 -17.32 -3.00
N ILE A 161 -4.56 -16.54 -4.07
CA ILE A 161 -5.46 -15.39 -4.21
C ILE A 161 -6.92 -15.84 -4.06
N GLN A 162 -7.34 -16.84 -4.83
CA GLN A 162 -8.70 -17.34 -4.77
C GLN A 162 -9.04 -17.92 -3.38
N ARG A 163 -8.13 -18.70 -2.78
CA ARG A 163 -8.38 -19.36 -1.48
C ARG A 163 -8.37 -18.40 -0.28
N VAL A 164 -7.54 -17.37 -0.32
CA VAL A 164 -7.30 -16.46 0.80
C VAL A 164 -8.07 -15.16 0.65
N TYR A 165 -7.94 -14.49 -0.50
CA TYR A 165 -8.57 -13.20 -0.78
C TYR A 165 -9.99 -13.34 -1.36
N GLY A 166 -10.31 -14.48 -2.00
CA GLY A 166 -11.62 -14.72 -2.59
C GLY A 166 -11.84 -14.02 -3.93
N ILE A 167 -10.81 -13.41 -4.50
CA ILE A 167 -10.85 -12.71 -5.79
C ILE A 167 -10.21 -13.58 -6.88
N ASN A 168 -10.67 -13.41 -8.12
CA ASN A 168 -10.11 -14.08 -9.28
C ASN A 168 -9.12 -13.16 -10.00
N ALA A 169 -7.91 -13.03 -9.44
CA ALA A 169 -6.84 -12.27 -10.06
C ALA A 169 -5.70 -13.19 -10.54
N ASN A 170 -5.12 -12.85 -11.67
CA ASN A 170 -4.02 -13.57 -12.30
C ASN A 170 -2.80 -12.66 -12.50
N ARG A 171 -1.74 -13.22 -13.08
CA ARG A 171 -0.47 -12.52 -13.32
C ARG A 171 -0.63 -11.29 -14.23
N GLU A 172 -1.50 -11.37 -15.21
CA GLU A 172 -1.79 -10.31 -16.16
C GLU A 172 -2.45 -9.12 -15.45
N ASP A 173 -3.31 -9.35 -14.46
CA ASP A 173 -3.92 -8.30 -13.64
C ASP A 173 -2.86 -7.52 -12.84
N TYR A 174 -1.93 -8.23 -12.18
CA TYR A 174 -0.77 -7.62 -11.49
C TYR A 174 0.11 -6.82 -12.45
N THR A 175 0.33 -7.37 -13.64
CA THR A 175 1.16 -6.73 -14.66
C THR A 175 0.48 -5.47 -15.19
N SER A 176 -0.83 -5.51 -15.42
CA SER A 176 -1.64 -4.38 -15.88
C SER A 176 -1.69 -3.28 -14.82
N HIS A 177 -1.96 -3.64 -13.56
CA HIS A 177 -1.91 -2.71 -12.44
C HIS A 177 -0.55 -2.00 -12.34
N ARG A 178 0.57 -2.72 -12.48
CA ARG A 178 1.91 -2.13 -12.50
C ARG A 178 2.09 -1.06 -13.59
N HIS A 179 1.45 -1.21 -14.75
CA HIS A 179 1.51 -0.19 -15.80
C HIS A 179 0.73 1.07 -15.38
N ASN A 180 -0.41 0.91 -14.71
CA ASN A 180 -1.18 2.03 -14.17
C ASN A 180 -0.37 2.80 -13.10
N LEU A 181 0.53 2.14 -12.37
CA LEU A 181 1.41 2.82 -11.40
C LEU A 181 2.50 3.69 -12.03
N SER A 182 2.66 3.69 -13.35
CA SER A 182 3.66 4.52 -14.04
C SER A 182 3.38 6.03 -13.97
N PHE A 183 2.16 6.44 -13.61
CA PHE A 183 1.79 7.83 -13.38
C PHE A 183 2.41 8.42 -12.10
N PHE A 184 2.83 7.56 -11.16
CA PHE A 184 3.40 8.00 -9.89
C PHE A 184 4.90 8.25 -10.02
N LYS A 185 5.35 9.37 -9.45
CA LYS A 185 6.77 9.66 -9.31
C LYS A 185 7.33 8.88 -8.12
N PRO A 186 8.60 8.44 -8.16
CA PRO A 186 9.23 7.83 -7.00
C PRO A 186 9.18 8.78 -5.80
N LEU A 187 8.86 8.25 -4.62
CA LEU A 187 9.03 8.93 -3.34
C LEU A 187 10.46 9.48 -3.27
N LYS A 188 10.59 10.79 -3.13
CA LYS A 188 11.89 11.42 -2.90
C LYS A 188 12.31 11.11 -1.45
N PRO A 189 13.58 10.75 -1.22
CA PRO A 189 14.11 10.50 0.12
C PRO A 189 14.12 11.77 0.97
#